data_AF-A0A6N3JV36-F1
#
_entry.id   AF-A0A6N3JV36-F1
#
_cell.length_a   1.000
_cell.length_b   1.000
_cell.length_c   1.000
_cell.angle_alpha   90.00
_cell.angle_beta   90.00
_cell.angle_gamma   90.00
#
_symmetry.space_group_name_H-M   'P 1'
#
loop_
_entity.id
_entity.type
_entity.pdbx_description
1 polymer ?
#
loop_
_entity_poly.entity_id
_entity_poly.type
_entity_poly.pdbx_seq_one_letter_code
_entity_poly.pdbx_strand_id
1 'polypeptide(L)'
;MTYLVIDPAGALHVRDRPPTLDAINAEVGDGGTDRVPLGVNARGFVNDVGHLAGLPRNVVGSLLLMCCGAVHQPYAGPVVVVGWDRHAWDGVEIRPLPPLVLEALRGLHTDIRAVVDGGVPRDRHDPLWVEQVREAAAFVATADTPTMTIHRGLST
;
A
#
# COMPACT_ATOMS: atom_id res chain seq x y z
N MET A 1 -6.47 -7.44 -17.95
CA MET A 1 -5.12 -7.03 -17.46
C MET A 1 -5.33 -6.36 -16.13
N THR A 2 -4.61 -6.74 -15.08
CA THR A 2 -5.19 -6.57 -13.73
C THR A 2 -4.24 -5.88 -12.75
N TYR A 3 -4.76 -4.92 -12.00
CA TYR A 3 -4.10 -4.35 -10.82
C TYR A 3 -5.08 -4.18 -9.67
N LEU A 4 -4.54 -3.97 -8.46
CA LEU A 4 -5.33 -3.81 -7.24
C LEU A 4 -5.35 -2.36 -6.79
N VAL A 5 -6.48 -1.96 -6.21
CA VAL A 5 -6.64 -0.70 -5.49
C VAL A 5 -7.24 -1.01 -4.13
N ILE A 6 -6.60 -0.57 -3.06
CA ILE A 6 -7.16 -0.60 -1.72
C ILE A 6 -7.62 0.81 -1.43
N ASP A 7 -8.93 1.01 -1.35
CA ASP A 7 -9.49 2.34 -1.08
C ASP A 7 -9.17 2.79 0.36
N PRO A 8 -9.41 4.06 0.72
CA PRO A 8 -9.05 4.56 2.04
C PRO A 8 -9.82 3.91 3.19
N ALA A 9 -10.97 3.28 2.93
CA ALA A 9 -11.71 2.49 3.91
C ALA A 9 -11.13 1.08 4.08
N GLY A 10 -10.13 0.71 3.26
CA GLY A 10 -9.44 -0.57 3.28
C GLY A 10 -10.13 -1.65 2.44
N ALA A 11 -11.10 -1.31 1.59
CA ALA A 11 -11.71 -2.29 0.69
C ALA A 11 -10.85 -2.51 -0.55
N LEU A 12 -10.72 -3.77 -0.97
CA LEU A 12 -9.93 -4.16 -2.13
C LEU A 12 -10.79 -4.18 -3.39
N HIS A 13 -10.30 -3.49 -4.40
CA HIS A 13 -10.89 -3.42 -5.73
C HIS A 13 -9.91 -3.98 -6.74
N VAL A 14 -10.43 -4.76 -7.67
CA VAL A 14 -9.65 -5.31 -8.78
C VAL A 14 -10.03 -4.57 -10.04
N ARG A 15 -9.04 -3.95 -10.69
CA ARG A 15 -9.23 -3.21 -11.93
C ARG A 15 -8.82 -4.11 -13.08
N ASP A 16 -9.76 -4.41 -13.98
CA ASP A 16 -9.49 -5.17 -15.19
C ASP A 16 -9.19 -4.23 -16.37
N ARG A 17 -8.09 -3.49 -16.24
CA ARG A 17 -7.51 -2.65 -17.30
C ARG A 17 -5.98 -2.56 -17.12
N PRO A 18 -5.23 -2.21 -18.18
CA PRO A 18 -3.78 -2.04 -18.06
C PRO A 18 -3.40 -1.02 -16.97
N PRO A 19 -2.42 -1.31 -16.10
CA PRO A 19 -1.92 -0.35 -15.12
C PRO A 19 -0.99 0.63 -15.82
N THR A 20 -1.52 1.68 -16.43
CA THR A 20 -0.68 2.79 -16.93
C THR A 20 -0.34 3.74 -15.78
N LEU A 21 0.71 4.55 -15.91
CA LEU A 21 1.02 5.57 -14.91
C LEU A 21 -0.15 6.54 -14.71
N ASP A 22 -0.83 6.94 -15.79
CA ASP A 22 -2.02 7.79 -15.70
C ASP A 22 -3.17 7.12 -14.94
N ALA A 23 -3.39 5.81 -15.15
CA ALA A 23 -4.40 5.07 -14.41
C ALA A 23 -4.04 4.96 -12.92
N ILE A 24 -2.76 4.79 -12.59
CA ILE A 24 -2.27 4.79 -11.19
C ILE A 24 -2.48 6.17 -10.56
N ASN A 25 -2.02 7.23 -11.23
CA ASN A 25 -2.15 8.61 -10.78
C ASN A 25 -3.62 8.98 -10.52
N ALA A 26 -4.53 8.56 -11.40
CA ALA A 26 -5.96 8.79 -11.23
C ALA A 26 -6.55 8.08 -10.00
N GLU A 27 -5.96 6.97 -9.55
CA GLU A 27 -6.45 6.22 -8.38
C GLU A 27 -5.81 6.76 -7.08
N VAL A 28 -4.54 7.17 -7.08
CA VAL A 28 -3.89 7.75 -5.88
C VAL A 28 -4.27 9.21 -5.61
N GLY A 29 -4.75 9.92 -6.65
CA GLY A 29 -5.22 11.30 -6.57
C GLY A 29 -4.14 12.36 -6.76
N ASP A 30 -4.52 13.61 -6.50
CA ASP A 30 -3.66 14.79 -6.67
C ASP A 30 -2.53 14.85 -5.65
N GLY A 31 -1.36 15.33 -6.04
CA GLY A 31 -0.19 15.46 -5.14
C GLY A 31 1.03 14.65 -5.56
N GLY A 32 0.95 13.95 -6.70
CA GLY A 32 2.03 13.11 -7.19
C GLY A 32 1.98 11.71 -6.60
N THR A 33 2.73 10.82 -7.23
CA THR A 33 2.70 9.39 -6.92
C THR A 33 4.08 8.96 -6.45
N ASP A 34 4.15 8.45 -5.22
CA ASP A 34 5.35 7.78 -4.74
C ASP A 34 5.25 6.28 -4.98
N ARG A 35 6.40 5.67 -5.25
CA ARG A 35 6.54 4.26 -5.59
C ARG A 35 7.12 3.51 -4.39
N VAL A 36 6.32 2.63 -3.81
CA VAL A 36 6.67 1.86 -2.62
C VAL A 36 7.28 0.51 -3.00
N PRO A 37 8.53 0.23 -2.60
CA PRO A 37 9.17 -1.03 -2.93
C PRO A 37 8.59 -2.21 -2.14
N LEU A 38 8.28 -3.32 -2.84
CA LEU A 38 7.85 -4.59 -2.23
C LEU A 38 8.89 -5.69 -2.49
N GLY A 39 8.92 -6.69 -1.61
CA GLY A 39 9.74 -7.90 -1.68
C GLY A 39 9.16 -9.01 -2.56
N VAL A 40 8.08 -8.74 -3.29
CA VAL A 40 7.42 -9.66 -4.23
C VAL A 40 7.48 -9.10 -5.66
N ASN A 41 7.03 -9.84 -6.68
CA ASN A 41 6.93 -9.38 -8.08
C ASN A 41 5.76 -8.40 -8.28
N ALA A 42 5.69 -7.39 -7.42
CA ALA A 42 4.72 -6.31 -7.42
C ALA A 42 5.36 -5.03 -6.90
N ARG A 43 4.66 -3.91 -7.07
CA ARG A 43 5.05 -2.61 -6.54
C ARG A 43 3.83 -1.86 -6.03
N GLY A 44 3.98 -1.19 -4.90
CA GLY A 44 2.96 -0.30 -4.36
C GLY A 44 3.11 1.11 -4.93
N PHE A 45 2.01 1.83 -5.05
CA PHE A 45 1.96 3.24 -5.38
C PHE A 45 0.97 3.92 -4.45
N VAL A 46 1.37 5.08 -3.94
CA VAL A 46 0.63 5.87 -2.95
C VAL A 46 0.73 7.35 -3.31
N ASN A 47 -0.09 8.17 -2.67
CA ASN A 47 0.02 9.61 -2.78
C ASN A 47 1.28 10.10 -2.04
N ASP A 48 2.21 10.76 -2.74
CA ASP A 48 3.50 11.20 -2.19
C ASP A 48 3.32 12.20 -1.02
N VAL A 49 2.36 13.10 -1.17
CA VAL A 49 2.07 14.15 -0.18
C VAL A 49 0.79 13.88 0.61
N GLY A 50 0.27 12.66 0.59
CA GLY A 50 -1.08 12.35 1.08
C GLY A 50 -1.31 12.76 2.54
N HIS A 51 -0.32 12.56 3.41
CA HIS A 51 -0.38 13.00 4.80
C HIS A 51 -0.43 14.52 4.96
N LEU A 52 0.33 15.27 4.14
CA LEU A 52 0.34 16.73 4.13
C LEU A 52 -0.95 17.29 3.53
N ALA A 53 -1.53 16.59 2.56
CA ALA A 53 -2.82 16.91 1.93
C ALA A 53 -4.03 16.50 2.79
N GLY A 54 -3.82 15.89 3.96
CA GLY A 54 -4.89 15.49 4.87
C GLY A 54 -5.68 14.26 4.40
N LEU A 55 -5.14 13.46 3.49
CA LEU A 55 -5.75 12.17 3.14
C LEU A 55 -5.75 11.24 4.35
N PRO A 56 -6.83 10.46 4.55
CA PRO A 56 -6.92 9.54 5.67
C PRO A 56 -5.88 8.43 5.55
N ARG A 57 -5.40 7.94 6.70
CA ARG A 57 -4.50 6.77 6.75
C ARG A 57 -5.24 5.53 6.29
N ASN A 58 -4.62 4.76 5.41
CA ASN A 58 -5.17 3.51 4.93
C ASN A 58 -4.59 2.35 5.74
N VAL A 59 -5.25 1.98 6.84
CA VAL A 59 -4.75 0.96 7.77
C VAL A 59 -4.49 -0.38 7.05
N VAL A 60 -5.49 -0.88 6.33
CA VAL A 60 -5.39 -2.17 5.62
C VAL A 60 -4.37 -2.12 4.50
N GLY A 61 -4.36 -1.03 3.70
CA GLY A 61 -3.37 -0.85 2.63
C GLY A 61 -1.95 -0.78 3.16
N SER A 62 -1.73 -0.05 4.26
CA SER A 62 -0.42 0.07 4.90
C SER A 62 0.08 -1.29 5.40
N LEU A 63 -0.77 -2.05 6.10
CA LEU A 63 -0.43 -3.38 6.58
C LEU A 63 -0.10 -4.35 5.43
N LEU A 64 -0.85 -4.29 4.33
CA LEU A 64 -0.58 -5.12 3.16
C LEU A 64 0.79 -4.79 2.55
N LEU A 65 1.12 -3.50 2.39
CA LEU A 65 2.43 -3.09 1.90
C LEU A 65 3.55 -3.57 2.84
N MET A 66 3.40 -3.38 4.16
CA MET A 66 4.39 -3.83 5.16
C MET A 66 4.59 -5.35 5.14
N CYS A 67 3.50 -6.12 5.10
CA CYS A 67 3.56 -7.59 4.98
C CYS A 67 4.25 -8.05 3.69
N CYS A 68 4.22 -7.22 2.65
CA CYS A 68 4.93 -7.44 1.39
C CYS A 68 6.36 -6.85 1.39
N GLY A 69 6.88 -6.40 2.53
CA GLY A 69 8.26 -5.93 2.68
C GLY A 69 8.48 -4.43 2.47
N ALA A 70 7.41 -3.63 2.45
CA ALA A 70 7.54 -2.17 2.48
C ALA A 70 8.03 -1.66 3.84
N VAL A 71 8.49 -0.40 3.88
CA VAL A 71 8.83 0.29 5.12
C VAL A 71 7.60 0.35 6.04
N HIS A 72 7.84 0.12 7.34
CA HIS A 72 6.84 0.20 8.41
C HIS A 72 6.47 1.65 8.72
N GLN A 73 5.51 2.18 7.96
CA GLN A 73 4.97 3.52 8.14
C GLN A 73 3.48 3.59 7.72
N PRO A 74 2.70 4.53 8.26
CA PRO A 74 1.36 4.79 7.75
C PRO A 74 1.43 5.29 6.30
N TYR A 75 0.61 4.73 5.42
CA TYR A 75 0.39 5.24 4.06
C TYR A 75 -0.98 5.91 3.99
N ALA A 76 -1.06 7.06 3.32
CA ALA A 76 -2.27 7.87 3.22
C ALA A 76 -2.99 7.65 1.88
N GLY A 77 -4.31 7.72 1.93
CA GLY A 77 -5.17 7.63 0.75
C GLY A 77 -5.25 6.23 0.13
N PRO A 78 -5.72 6.14 -1.12
CA PRO A 78 -5.76 4.88 -1.85
C PRO A 78 -4.36 4.30 -2.05
N VAL A 79 -4.23 2.98 -1.92
CA VAL A 79 -3.01 2.24 -2.23
C VAL A 79 -3.23 1.45 -3.51
N VAL A 80 -2.36 1.63 -4.51
CA VAL A 80 -2.42 0.89 -5.76
C VAL A 80 -1.30 -0.15 -5.78
N VAL A 81 -1.60 -1.38 -6.20
CA VAL A 81 -0.59 -2.44 -6.33
C VAL A 81 -0.63 -3.01 -7.75
N VAL A 82 0.52 -2.99 -8.40
CA VAL A 82 0.71 -3.43 -9.80
C VAL A 82 1.78 -4.52 -9.87
N GLY A 83 1.82 -5.28 -10.96
CA GLY A 83 2.90 -6.21 -11.25
C GLY A 83 4.21 -5.48 -11.53
N TRP A 84 5.31 -6.10 -11.14
CA TRP A 84 6.64 -5.53 -11.30
C TRP A 84 7.66 -6.59 -11.61
N ASP A 85 8.40 -6.41 -12.69
CA ASP A 85 9.52 -7.27 -13.03
C ASP A 85 10.83 -6.52 -12.82
N ARG A 86 11.56 -6.92 -11.78
CA ARG A 86 12.87 -6.34 -11.46
C ARG A 86 14.02 -6.90 -12.31
N HIS A 87 13.74 -7.94 -13.09
CA HIS A 87 14.72 -8.65 -13.92
C HIS A 87 14.54 -8.36 -15.41
N ALA A 88 13.54 -7.54 -15.76
CA ALA A 88 13.33 -7.14 -17.13
C ALA A 88 14.49 -6.23 -17.60
N TRP A 89 15.01 -6.58 -18.77
CA TRP A 89 16.20 -5.98 -19.39
C TRP A 89 15.91 -4.61 -20.02
N ASP A 90 14.63 -4.31 -20.27
CA ASP A 90 14.09 -3.02 -20.70
C ASP A 90 13.87 -2.04 -19.54
N GLY A 91 14.07 -2.48 -18.30
CA GLY A 91 14.05 -1.67 -17.10
C GLY A 91 12.91 -1.99 -16.15
N VAL A 92 12.63 -0.99 -15.32
CA VAL A 92 11.79 -1.08 -14.12
C VAL A 92 10.36 -0.71 -14.53
N GLU A 93 9.61 -1.66 -15.11
CA GLU A 93 8.34 -1.39 -15.81
C GLU A 93 7.09 -1.80 -15.02
N ILE A 94 6.07 -0.92 -15.04
CA ILE A 94 4.73 -1.20 -14.54
C ILE A 94 4.07 -2.27 -15.41
N ARG A 95 3.61 -3.37 -14.80
CA ARG A 95 2.98 -4.49 -15.52
C ARG A 95 1.68 -4.93 -14.85
N PRO A 96 0.82 -5.67 -15.56
CA PRO A 96 -0.28 -6.40 -14.93
C PRO A 96 0.23 -7.32 -13.81
N LEU A 97 -0.52 -7.47 -12.72
CA LEU A 97 -0.21 -8.43 -11.68
C LEU A 97 -0.23 -9.86 -12.24
N PRO A 98 0.82 -10.65 -12.01
CA PRO A 98 0.76 -12.08 -12.30
C PRO A 98 -0.39 -12.74 -11.52
N PRO A 99 -1.15 -13.69 -12.11
CA PRO A 99 -2.32 -14.28 -11.46
C PRO A 99 -2.05 -14.86 -10.07
N LEU A 100 -0.92 -15.54 -9.88
CA LEU A 100 -0.53 -16.08 -8.57
C LEU A 100 -0.26 -14.99 -7.52
N VAL A 101 0.36 -13.88 -7.94
CA VAL A 101 0.62 -12.75 -7.05
C VAL A 101 -0.70 -12.04 -6.70
N LEU A 102 -1.59 -11.87 -7.68
CA LEU A 102 -2.92 -11.31 -7.47
C LEU A 102 -3.72 -12.11 -6.42
N GLU A 103 -3.77 -13.44 -6.57
CA GLU A 103 -4.48 -14.31 -5.62
C GLU A 103 -3.82 -14.28 -4.23
N ALA A 104 -2.50 -14.31 -4.15
CA ALA A 104 -1.79 -14.20 -2.88
C ALA A 104 -2.08 -12.87 -2.16
N LEU A 105 -2.13 -11.75 -2.89
CA LEU A 105 -2.46 -10.43 -2.34
C LEU A 105 -3.92 -10.35 -1.88
N ARG A 106 -4.86 -10.99 -2.60
CA ARG A 106 -6.27 -11.09 -2.19
C ARG A 106 -6.44 -11.88 -0.89
N GLY A 107 -5.76 -13.02 -0.79
CA GLY A 107 -5.76 -13.83 0.44
C GLY A 107 -5.18 -13.05 1.61
N LEU A 108 -4.02 -12.42 1.42
CA LEU A 108 -3.38 -11.59 2.44
C LEU A 108 -4.26 -10.41 2.86
N HIS A 109 -4.89 -9.70 1.91
CA HIS A 109 -5.85 -8.64 2.21
C HIS A 109 -7.02 -9.14 3.05
N THR A 110 -7.59 -10.28 2.69
CA THR A 110 -8.71 -10.91 3.41
C THR A 110 -8.32 -11.22 4.86
N ASP A 111 -7.15 -11.81 5.08
CA ASP A 111 -6.64 -12.14 6.41
C ASP A 111 -6.36 -10.89 7.25
N ILE A 112 -5.70 -9.88 6.66
CA ILE A 112 -5.46 -8.59 7.32
C ILE A 112 -6.78 -7.95 7.73
N ARG A 113 -7.76 -7.92 6.82
CA ARG A 113 -9.06 -7.32 7.07
C ARG A 113 -9.78 -8.03 8.22
N ALA A 114 -9.79 -9.36 8.20
CA ALA A 114 -10.37 -10.16 9.26
C ALA A 114 -9.73 -9.84 10.63
N VAL A 115 -8.40 -9.72 10.71
CA VAL A 115 -7.71 -9.37 11.96
C VAL A 115 -8.03 -7.95 12.42
N VAL A 116 -8.03 -6.97 11.50
CA VAL A 116 -8.35 -5.56 11.80
C VAL A 116 -9.78 -5.41 12.31
N ASP A 117 -10.72 -6.16 11.75
CA ASP A 117 -12.12 -6.18 12.16
C ASP A 117 -12.35 -7.03 13.45
N GLY A 118 -11.29 -7.52 14.10
CA GLY A 118 -11.34 -8.27 15.36
C GLY A 118 -11.63 -9.76 15.22
N GLY A 119 -11.69 -10.26 13.99
CA GLY A 119 -11.94 -11.67 13.66
C GLY A 119 -10.68 -12.54 13.65
N VAL A 120 -10.81 -13.68 12.98
CA VAL A 120 -9.76 -14.70 12.80
C VAL A 120 -9.42 -14.79 11.31
N PRO A 121 -8.12 -14.76 10.92
CA PRO A 121 -7.71 -14.91 9.53
C PRO A 121 -8.07 -16.30 9.00
N ARG A 122 -8.33 -16.37 7.70
CA ARG A 122 -8.71 -17.59 6.99
C ARG A 122 -7.53 -18.55 6.84
N ASP A 123 -6.38 -18.04 6.43
CA ASP A 123 -5.24 -18.90 6.05
C ASP A 123 -4.04 -18.75 7.02
N ARG A 124 -3.86 -17.58 7.64
CA ARG A 124 -2.74 -17.32 8.58
C ARG A 124 -3.09 -17.47 10.06
N HIS A 125 -3.14 -18.69 10.55
CA HIS A 125 -3.50 -18.96 11.96
C HIS A 125 -2.39 -18.77 13.00
N ASP A 126 -1.21 -18.27 12.62
CA ASP A 126 -0.12 -18.01 13.58
C ASP A 126 -0.52 -16.90 14.57
N PRO A 127 -0.63 -17.20 15.89
CA PRO A 127 -1.02 -16.20 16.89
C PRO A 127 -0.09 -15.00 16.93
N LEU A 128 1.22 -15.21 16.74
CA LEU A 128 2.21 -14.13 16.76
C LEU A 128 1.97 -13.16 15.60
N TRP A 129 1.67 -13.70 14.41
CA TRP A 129 1.33 -12.87 13.25
C TRP A 129 0.07 -12.04 13.49
N VAL A 130 -0.97 -12.63 14.11
CA VAL A 130 -2.22 -11.92 14.43
C VAL A 130 -1.96 -10.76 15.41
N GLU A 131 -1.16 -10.99 16.46
CA GLU A 131 -0.78 -9.95 17.42
C GLU A 131 0.00 -8.82 16.73
N GLN A 132 0.99 -9.15 15.90
CA GLN A 132 1.78 -8.18 15.14
C GLN A 132 0.91 -7.35 14.19
N VAL A 133 -0.07 -7.95 13.51
CA VAL A 133 -0.99 -7.22 12.64
C VAL A 133 -1.86 -6.25 13.45
N ARG A 134 -2.36 -6.66 14.62
CA ARG A 134 -3.14 -5.77 15.51
C ARG A 134 -2.31 -4.60 16.02
N GLU A 135 -1.09 -4.88 16.46
CA GLU A 135 -0.16 -3.84 16.92
C GLU A 135 0.15 -2.85 15.79
N ALA A 136 0.50 -3.35 14.61
CA ALA A 136 0.75 -2.50 13.44
C ALA A 136 -0.49 -1.72 13.01
N ALA A 137 -1.69 -2.30 13.11
CA ALA A 137 -2.95 -1.61 12.83
C ALA A 137 -3.17 -0.43 13.78
N ALA A 138 -2.95 -0.65 15.09
CA ALA A 138 -3.04 0.39 16.11
C ALA A 138 -2.01 1.50 15.87
N PHE A 139 -0.77 1.14 15.55
CA PHE A 139 0.27 2.08 15.16
C PHE A 139 -0.16 2.91 13.95
N VAL A 140 -0.59 2.29 12.85
CA VAL A 140 -0.99 3.02 11.64
C VAL A 140 -2.16 3.96 11.91
N ALA A 141 -3.14 3.55 12.71
CA ALA A 141 -4.30 4.39 13.03
C ALA A 141 -3.91 5.66 13.81
N THR A 142 -2.92 5.55 14.72
CA THR A 142 -2.62 6.57 15.74
C THR A 142 -1.32 7.32 15.55
N ALA A 143 -0.43 6.86 14.66
CA ALA A 143 0.86 7.50 14.41
C ALA A 143 0.67 8.98 14.04
N ASP A 144 1.53 9.85 14.56
CA ASP A 144 1.46 11.28 14.27
C ASP A 144 1.64 11.56 12.78
N THR A 145 0.93 12.57 12.28
CA THR A 145 1.16 13.05 10.90
C THR A 145 2.54 13.69 10.85
N PRO A 146 3.42 13.30 9.91
CA PRO A 146 4.73 13.91 9.79
C PRO A 146 4.60 15.41 9.51
N THR A 147 5.30 16.23 10.29
CA THR A 147 5.36 17.68 10.12
C THR A 147 6.69 18.10 9.49
N MET A 148 6.66 19.06 8.57
CA MET A 148 7.87 19.63 7.98
C MET A 148 8.18 21.00 8.60
N THR A 149 9.37 21.14 9.17
CA THR A 149 9.91 22.44 9.61
C THR A 149 10.92 22.94 8.58
N ILE A 150 10.60 24.03 7.88
CA ILE A 150 11.51 24.65 6.92
C ILE A 150 12.44 25.61 7.67
N HIS A 151 13.72 25.27 7.75
CA HIS A 151 14.74 26.21 8.22
C HIS A 151 15.17 27.12 7.07
N ARG A 152 14.74 28.38 7.08
CA ARG A 152 15.27 29.39 6.16
C ARG A 152 16.69 29.73 6.61
N GLY A 153 17.68 29.46 5.75
CA GLY A 153 19.05 29.91 5.98
C GLY A 153 19.07 31.42 6.19
N LEU A 154 19.80 31.90 7.20
CA LEU A 154 20.03 33.32 7.42
C LEU A 154 20.66 33.91 6.16
N SER A 155 20.04 34.94 5.60
CA SER A 155 20.69 35.78 4.60
C SER A 155 21.93 36.40 5.23
N THR A 156 23.11 35.91 4.86
CA THR A 156 24.39 36.58 5.11
C THR A 156 24.64 37.62 4.03
#